data_AF-A0YXZ1-F1
#
_entry.id   AF-A0YXZ1-F1
#
_cell.length_a   1.000
_cell.length_b   1.000
_cell.length_c   1.000
_cell.angle_alpha   90.00
_cell.angle_beta   90.00
_cell.angle_gamma   90.00
#
_symmetry.space_group_name_H-M   'P 1'
#
loop_
_entity.id
_entity.type
_entity.pdbx_description
1 polymer ?
#
loop_
_entity_poly.entity_id
_entity_poly.type
_entity_poly.pdbx_seq_one_letter_code
_entity_poly.pdbx_strand_id
1 'polypeptide(L)'
;MRTVIAESFSLEQLQEFLMTYQQSNPNSKGSRCFFQWTVIRQSPQQQKQGQETDHSVAVPIFATLENTTGIPDDLKAGIEHLCGFSIDDVKVHYNSAKPAALQALAYTQDQDIYIGPGQEQHLPHEVWHVVQQMQGRVQSTLQVENTLVNDNELLEKEADIMGKKADQFIVDLENSLSFPKPVKELENIVQRKIGLEIEVPMDLQKGNLKTEQERKEVSPFKTKSRELPFIPTNDRHIKKGKSDLINGNSWKLTPDGYEDSWYCEYITDAVNETQNPQELTHIVEDLENWISDNLVNLQTGEYIQLPEDYVVGWHPLQKGNDILGSFHVTAGLRIDRIFEMLQKLAEMIEITDIKNEEDYQGLVIGKADQVVISQAVNQTQTLNASLEYKGLVALMGCYVGGQYRFVNHENPEMSLHPKIRTGKMLVPVLSRTNLGKIRQEVNIDKQEDFLNHILIAAGMTTKQANIPLFPHSLTAGKETGRSIDANPEISISEWVNGVFNGEDQQWSDQDFSMESVGPEWETTSPERVSVTHRKQGAVLEIRSFDSNNLPVDQWGDFTTEVVLLFTKLNELRQ
;
A
#
# COMPACT_ATOMS: atom_id res chain seq x y z
N MET A 1 34.13 -17.16 15.39
CA MET A 1 35.05 -16.54 16.37
C MET A 1 34.32 -16.50 17.71
N ARG A 2 34.95 -16.91 18.81
CA ARG A 2 34.29 -17.06 20.12
C ARG A 2 33.86 -15.70 20.69
N THR A 3 32.57 -15.53 20.99
CA THR A 3 32.07 -14.39 21.77
C THR A 3 32.41 -14.62 23.24
N VAL A 4 33.31 -13.80 23.77
CA VAL A 4 33.60 -13.74 25.21
C VAL A 4 32.78 -12.58 25.77
N ILE A 5 31.84 -12.86 26.65
CA ILE A 5 31.18 -11.85 27.49
C ILE A 5 32.16 -11.58 28.63
N ALA A 6 32.68 -10.36 28.73
CA ALA A 6 33.57 -9.95 29.81
C ALA A 6 32.95 -8.78 30.58
N GLU A 7 32.94 -8.92 31.89
CA GLU A 7 32.44 -7.97 32.88
C GLU A 7 33.26 -6.66 32.89
N SER A 8 32.62 -5.60 33.39
CA SER A 8 33.04 -4.20 33.48
C SER A 8 34.54 -3.94 33.71
N PHE A 9 35.19 -3.28 32.74
CA PHE A 9 36.54 -2.70 32.88
C PHE A 9 36.49 -1.23 33.30
N SER A 10 37.51 -0.76 34.02
CA SER A 10 37.69 0.67 34.32
C SER A 10 38.29 1.42 33.12
N LEU A 11 38.05 2.74 33.05
CA LEU A 11 38.54 3.63 31.97
C LEU A 11 40.06 3.60 31.78
N GLU A 12 40.83 3.32 32.84
CA GLU A 12 42.29 3.21 32.77
C GLU A 12 42.74 1.92 32.08
N GLN A 13 42.00 0.81 32.25
CA GLN A 13 42.29 -0.46 31.58
C GLN A 13 41.99 -0.42 30.07
N LEU A 14 40.99 0.37 29.66
CA LEU A 14 40.66 0.61 28.25
C LEU A 14 41.72 1.45 27.53
N GLN A 15 42.35 2.41 28.22
CA GLN A 15 43.43 3.23 27.63
C GLN A 15 44.71 2.43 27.40
N GLU A 16 45.04 1.49 28.28
CA GLU A 16 46.23 0.63 28.14
C GLU A 16 46.06 -0.39 26.99
N PHE A 17 44.84 -0.89 26.78
CA PHE A 17 44.51 -1.78 25.66
C PHE A 17 44.61 -1.08 24.29
N LEU A 18 44.14 0.17 24.19
CA LEU A 18 44.18 0.96 22.94
C LEU A 18 45.61 1.37 22.55
N MET A 19 46.48 1.66 23.53
CA MET A 19 47.89 2.00 23.29
C MET A 19 48.71 0.81 22.80
N THR A 20 48.36 -0.41 23.26
CA THR A 20 49.07 -1.64 22.85
C THR A 20 48.66 -2.09 21.44
N TYR A 21 47.41 -1.83 21.02
CA TYR A 21 46.92 -2.20 19.70
C TYR A 21 47.55 -1.36 18.56
N GLN A 22 47.77 -0.06 18.79
CA GLN A 22 48.32 0.85 17.78
C GLN A 22 49.82 0.67 17.48
N GLN A 23 50.58 -0.03 18.32
CA GLN A 23 52.01 -0.31 18.06
C GLN A 23 52.24 -1.56 17.18
N SER A 24 51.21 -2.34 16.86
CA SER A 24 51.36 -3.64 16.20
C SER A 24 51.03 -3.68 14.70
N ASN A 25 50.57 -2.58 14.09
CA ASN A 25 50.13 -2.62 12.68
C ASN A 25 50.32 -1.29 11.90
N PRO A 26 51.49 -1.05 11.26
CA PRO A 26 51.79 0.26 10.66
C PRO A 26 51.23 0.50 9.24
N ASN A 27 50.41 -0.40 8.65
CA ASN A 27 50.09 -0.33 7.20
C ASN A 27 48.60 -0.56 6.81
N SER A 28 47.62 -0.08 7.57
CA SER A 28 46.23 -0.01 7.07
C SER A 28 45.83 1.44 6.75
N LYS A 29 45.73 1.75 5.45
CA LYS A 29 45.18 3.02 4.95
C LYS A 29 43.65 3.01 5.06
N GLY A 30 43.13 3.82 5.98
CA GLY A 30 41.93 4.65 5.80
C GLY A 30 40.57 3.98 5.59
N SER A 31 39.95 3.50 6.67
CA SER A 31 38.49 3.51 6.84
C SER A 31 38.18 4.25 8.14
N ARG A 32 37.55 5.42 8.04
CA ARG A 32 37.05 6.17 9.21
C ARG A 32 35.81 5.44 9.73
N CYS A 33 36.00 4.59 10.73
CA CYS A 33 34.92 4.03 11.53
C CYS A 33 34.48 5.11 12.53
N PHE A 34 33.31 5.70 12.33
CA PHE A 34 32.66 6.56 13.33
C PHE A 34 31.97 5.66 14.36
N PHE A 35 32.62 5.44 15.51
CA PHE A 35 31.96 4.88 16.69
C PHE A 35 31.29 6.03 17.45
N GLN A 36 29.96 6.09 17.41
CA GLN A 36 29.17 7.03 18.22
C GLN A 36 28.81 6.34 19.54
N TRP A 37 29.41 6.82 20.64
CA TRP A 37 29.09 6.38 22.00
C TRP A 37 28.09 7.35 22.63
N THR A 38 26.91 6.88 23.03
CA THR A 38 25.96 7.68 23.81
C THR A 38 26.27 7.53 25.30
N VAL A 39 26.75 8.61 25.92
CA VAL A 39 26.92 8.70 27.38
C VAL A 39 25.63 9.27 27.97
N ILE A 40 24.84 8.44 28.67
CA ILE A 40 23.71 8.92 29.47
C ILE A 40 24.27 9.56 30.74
N ARG A 41 24.08 10.89 30.90
CA ARG A 41 24.31 11.59 32.17
C ARG A 41 22.97 11.81 32.87
N GLN A 42 22.84 11.38 34.12
CA GLN A 42 21.75 11.82 34.98
C GLN A 42 21.90 13.31 35.31
N SER A 43 20.86 14.09 35.05
CA SER A 43 20.71 15.47 35.54
C SER A 43 19.67 15.53 36.66
N PRO A 44 19.82 16.43 37.65
CA PRO A 44 19.16 16.30 38.95
C PRO A 44 17.75 16.88 38.99
N GLN A 45 16.87 16.22 39.73
CA GLN A 45 15.55 16.72 40.13
C GLN A 45 15.64 18.05 40.88
N GLN A 46 14.80 19.02 40.51
CA GLN A 46 14.40 20.12 41.40
C GLN A 46 12.88 20.19 41.49
N GLN A 47 12.38 19.92 42.69
CA GLN A 47 11.02 20.20 43.14
C GLN A 47 10.77 21.70 43.17
N LYS A 48 9.58 22.13 42.71
CA LYS A 48 8.90 23.32 43.26
C LYS A 48 7.40 23.08 43.37
N GLN A 49 6.86 23.71 44.39
CA GLN A 49 5.69 23.37 45.18
C GLN A 49 4.58 24.41 44.95
N GLY A 50 3.36 23.93 44.71
CA GLY A 50 2.06 24.49 45.12
C GLY A 50 1.58 25.86 44.59
N GLN A 51 0.41 25.89 43.95
CA GLN A 51 -0.83 26.49 44.52
C GLN A 51 -2.07 26.22 43.63
N GLU A 52 -3.17 25.87 44.29
CA GLU A 52 -4.52 25.55 43.76
C GLU A 52 -5.30 26.79 43.29
N THR A 53 -6.18 26.63 42.29
CA THR A 53 -7.62 27.02 42.36
C THR A 53 -8.46 26.31 41.28
N ASP A 54 -9.29 25.38 41.76
CA ASP A 54 -10.73 25.17 41.50
C ASP A 54 -11.37 25.05 40.10
N HIS A 55 -11.91 23.83 39.90
CA HIS A 55 -13.16 23.42 39.23
C HIS A 55 -13.42 23.68 37.73
N SER A 56 -13.09 22.67 36.91
CA SER A 56 -14.04 22.12 35.93
C SER A 56 -13.96 20.59 35.94
N VAL A 57 -15.07 19.95 36.33
CA VAL A 57 -15.20 18.49 36.27
C VAL A 57 -15.42 18.12 34.81
N ALA A 58 -14.34 17.75 34.11
CA ALA A 58 -14.46 16.93 32.92
C ALA A 58 -14.70 15.49 33.40
N VAL A 59 -15.93 15.00 33.20
CA VAL A 59 -16.21 13.56 33.30
C VAL A 59 -15.55 12.92 32.07
N PRO A 60 -14.59 11.99 32.22
CA PRO A 60 -14.15 11.18 31.10
C PRO A 60 -15.28 10.20 30.79
N ILE A 61 -16.02 10.48 29.72
CA ILE A 61 -16.80 9.48 29.01
C ILE A 61 -15.76 8.71 28.18
N PHE A 62 -15.76 7.38 28.30
CA PHE A 62 -14.81 6.38 27.78
C PHE A 62 -13.87 5.82 28.85
N ALA A 63 -14.31 4.74 29.50
CA ALA A 63 -13.43 3.83 30.21
C ALA A 63 -12.56 3.10 29.18
N THR A 64 -11.24 3.15 29.33
CA THR A 64 -10.34 2.18 28.70
C THR A 64 -10.79 0.79 29.12
N LEU A 65 -11.08 -0.10 28.16
CA LEU A 65 -11.35 -1.50 28.46
C LEU A 65 -10.11 -2.06 29.19
N GLU A 66 -10.31 -2.63 30.38
CA GLU A 66 -9.24 -3.25 31.15
C GLU A 66 -8.63 -4.40 30.34
N ASN A 67 -7.32 -4.40 30.13
CA ASN A 67 -6.65 -5.47 29.40
C ASN A 67 -6.62 -6.75 30.25
N THR A 68 -7.38 -7.75 29.83
CA THR A 68 -7.49 -9.05 30.52
C THR A 68 -6.83 -10.20 29.75
N THR A 69 -6.08 -9.89 28.68
CA THR A 69 -5.49 -10.91 27.79
C THR A 69 -4.26 -11.58 28.39
N GLY A 70 -3.56 -10.87 29.29
CA GLY A 70 -2.23 -11.26 29.77
C GLY A 70 -1.09 -10.80 28.85
N ILE A 71 -1.40 -10.14 27.73
CA ILE A 71 -0.41 -9.48 26.86
C ILE A 71 -0.09 -8.09 27.45
N PRO A 72 1.18 -7.66 27.51
CA PRO A 72 1.53 -6.28 27.88
C PRO A 72 0.79 -5.25 27.03
N ASP A 73 0.38 -4.12 27.62
CA ASP A 73 -0.48 -3.13 26.94
C ASP A 73 0.14 -2.60 25.65
N ASP A 74 1.43 -2.28 25.66
CA ASP A 74 2.14 -1.77 24.48
C ASP A 74 2.20 -2.80 23.35
N LEU A 75 2.52 -4.06 23.70
CA LEU A 75 2.54 -5.17 22.75
C LEU A 75 1.14 -5.44 22.19
N LYS A 76 0.11 -5.45 23.05
CA LYS A 76 -1.28 -5.62 22.62
C LYS A 76 -1.68 -4.52 21.63
N ALA A 77 -1.42 -3.27 21.98
CA ALA A 77 -1.72 -2.14 21.11
C ALA A 77 -0.96 -2.22 19.79
N GLY A 78 0.33 -2.61 19.81
CA GLY A 78 1.13 -2.83 18.62
C GLY A 78 0.58 -3.95 17.73
N ILE A 79 0.19 -5.09 18.32
CA ILE A 79 -0.41 -6.20 17.58
C ILE A 79 -1.75 -5.78 16.97
N GLU A 80 -2.65 -5.19 17.76
CA GLU A 80 -3.98 -4.75 17.27
C GLU A 80 -3.86 -3.66 16.19
N HIS A 81 -2.85 -2.79 16.32
CA HIS A 81 -2.51 -1.82 15.29
C HIS A 81 -2.05 -2.50 13.99
N LEU A 82 -1.15 -3.49 14.07
CA LEU A 82 -0.60 -4.18 12.91
C LEU A 82 -1.60 -5.16 12.26
N CYS A 83 -2.44 -5.84 13.05
CA CYS A 83 -3.37 -6.84 12.54
C CYS A 83 -4.76 -6.28 12.22
N GLY A 84 -5.11 -5.11 12.76
CA GLY A 84 -6.38 -4.43 12.54
C GLY A 84 -7.57 -5.00 13.31
N PHE A 85 -7.40 -6.12 14.02
CA PHE A 85 -8.45 -6.78 14.82
C PHE A 85 -8.21 -6.60 16.32
N SER A 86 -9.27 -6.60 17.11
CA SER A 86 -9.10 -6.76 18.55
C SER A 86 -8.63 -8.17 18.87
N ILE A 87 -7.66 -8.26 19.77
CA ILE A 87 -7.18 -9.52 20.35
C ILE A 87 -7.63 -9.66 21.81
N ASP A 88 -8.69 -8.96 22.22
CA ASP A 88 -9.23 -8.97 23.58
C ASP A 88 -9.64 -10.35 24.09
N ASP A 89 -9.91 -11.29 23.17
CA ASP A 89 -10.30 -12.65 23.50
C ASP A 89 -9.09 -13.59 23.67
N VAL A 90 -7.87 -13.11 23.39
CA VAL A 90 -6.63 -13.87 23.58
C VAL A 90 -6.32 -14.04 25.06
N LYS A 91 -5.79 -15.21 25.43
CA LYS A 91 -5.37 -15.54 26.80
C LYS A 91 -3.95 -16.09 26.84
N VAL A 92 -3.09 -15.41 27.59
CA VAL A 92 -1.72 -15.85 27.85
C VAL A 92 -1.65 -16.63 29.16
N HIS A 93 -1.18 -17.86 29.07
CA HIS A 93 -0.94 -18.78 30.18
C HIS A 93 0.56 -18.83 30.48
N TYR A 94 1.04 -17.91 31.32
CA TYR A 94 2.44 -17.89 31.77
C TYR A 94 2.77 -19.06 32.70
N ASN A 95 4.05 -19.45 32.71
CA ASN A 95 4.56 -20.56 33.52
C ASN A 95 3.79 -21.88 33.31
N SER A 96 3.28 -22.08 32.09
CA SER A 96 2.53 -23.27 31.73
C SER A 96 3.45 -24.49 31.62
N ALA A 97 2.99 -25.63 32.14
CA ALA A 97 3.67 -26.91 31.94
C ALA A 97 3.38 -27.53 30.55
N LYS A 98 2.44 -26.96 29.77
CA LYS A 98 2.02 -27.54 28.49
C LYS A 98 3.10 -27.54 27.40
N PRO A 99 3.88 -26.47 27.18
CA PRO A 99 4.91 -26.48 26.13
C PRO A 99 5.92 -27.62 26.31
N ALA A 100 6.30 -27.95 27.55
CA ALA A 100 7.22 -29.03 27.86
C ALA A 100 6.74 -30.42 27.42
N ALA A 101 5.42 -30.65 27.37
CA ALA A 101 4.85 -31.90 26.87
C ALA A 101 5.05 -32.06 25.35
N LEU A 102 5.13 -30.95 24.62
CA LEU A 102 5.38 -30.90 23.17
C LEU A 102 6.84 -30.60 22.82
N GLN A 103 7.75 -30.63 23.80
CA GLN A 103 9.16 -30.22 23.65
C GLN A 103 9.34 -28.78 23.14
N ALA A 104 8.37 -27.90 23.38
CA ALA A 104 8.39 -26.50 22.99
C ALA A 104 8.68 -25.58 24.19
N LEU A 105 9.13 -24.35 23.90
CA LEU A 105 9.32 -23.29 24.91
C LEU A 105 8.05 -22.45 25.10
N ALA A 106 7.33 -22.23 24.01
CA ALA A 106 6.02 -21.62 23.93
C ALA A 106 5.26 -22.23 22.75
N TYR A 107 3.93 -22.06 22.71
CA TYR A 107 3.15 -22.30 21.51
C TYR A 107 1.79 -21.60 21.59
N THR A 108 1.18 -21.42 20.42
CA THR A 108 -0.14 -20.82 20.25
C THR A 108 -1.15 -21.83 19.69
N GLN A 109 -2.32 -21.89 20.33
CA GLN A 109 -3.43 -22.72 19.88
C GLN A 109 -4.73 -21.93 20.01
N ASP A 110 -5.36 -21.66 18.86
CA ASP A 110 -6.56 -20.85 18.75
C ASP A 110 -6.33 -19.43 19.32
N GLN A 111 -6.97 -19.10 20.44
CA GLN A 111 -6.80 -17.82 21.14
C GLN A 111 -6.00 -17.98 22.44
N ASP A 112 -5.45 -19.16 22.71
CA ASP A 112 -4.65 -19.45 23.89
C ASP A 112 -3.16 -19.52 23.55
N ILE A 113 -2.36 -18.74 24.28
CA ILE A 113 -0.90 -18.73 24.19
C ILE A 113 -0.34 -19.38 25.46
N TYR A 114 0.52 -20.38 25.33
CA TYR A 114 1.14 -21.06 26.47
C TYR A 114 2.63 -20.77 26.51
N ILE A 115 3.09 -20.10 27.57
CA ILE A 115 4.51 -19.74 27.76
C ILE A 115 5.11 -20.61 28.87
N GLY A 116 6.22 -21.30 28.60
CA GLY A 116 6.96 -22.06 29.59
C GLY A 116 7.61 -21.16 30.66
N PRO A 117 8.01 -21.70 31.83
CA PRO A 117 8.62 -20.88 32.88
C PRO A 117 9.89 -20.14 32.39
N GLY A 118 9.89 -18.81 32.48
CA GLY A 118 11.02 -17.95 32.08
C GLY A 118 11.19 -17.75 30.56
N GLN A 119 10.14 -17.98 29.76
CA GLN A 119 10.17 -17.88 28.29
C GLN A 119 9.34 -16.71 27.73
N GLU A 120 9.11 -15.66 28.52
CA GLU A 120 8.25 -14.52 28.18
C GLU A 120 8.73 -13.76 26.93
N GLN A 121 10.02 -13.84 26.60
CA GLN A 121 10.61 -13.24 25.40
C GLN A 121 9.99 -13.76 24.07
N HIS A 122 9.37 -14.94 24.07
CA HIS A 122 8.72 -15.51 22.89
C HIS A 122 7.31 -14.98 22.68
N LEU A 123 6.75 -14.23 23.64
CA LEU A 123 5.38 -13.77 23.59
C LEU A 123 5.04 -12.98 22.32
N PRO A 124 5.82 -11.98 21.86
CA PRO A 124 5.45 -11.21 20.66
C PRO A 124 5.29 -12.08 19.40
N HIS A 125 6.18 -13.05 19.23
CA HIS A 125 6.14 -14.03 18.14
C HIS A 125 4.87 -14.89 18.23
N GLU A 126 4.57 -15.43 19.41
CA GLU A 126 3.37 -16.24 19.65
C GLU A 126 2.06 -15.45 19.49
N VAL A 127 2.02 -14.17 19.89
CA VAL A 127 0.84 -13.33 19.62
C VAL A 127 0.64 -13.15 18.11
N TRP A 128 1.71 -13.09 17.32
CA TRP A 128 1.57 -13.02 15.86
C TRP A 128 1.04 -14.32 15.25
N HIS A 129 1.36 -15.49 15.83
CA HIS A 129 0.69 -16.73 15.43
C HIS A 129 -0.82 -16.71 15.67
N VAL A 130 -1.30 -16.04 16.73
CA VAL A 130 -2.75 -15.83 16.91
C VAL A 130 -3.32 -15.02 15.74
N VAL A 131 -2.61 -13.97 15.31
CA VAL A 131 -3.01 -13.16 14.15
C VAL A 131 -3.07 -14.03 12.88
N GLN A 132 -2.06 -14.84 12.62
CA GLN A 132 -2.03 -15.78 11.48
C GLN A 132 -3.19 -16.79 11.53
N GLN A 133 -3.53 -17.32 12.71
CA GLN A 133 -4.66 -18.23 12.91
C GLN A 133 -6.01 -17.51 12.70
N MET A 134 -6.16 -16.29 13.24
CA MET A 134 -7.35 -15.44 13.05
C MET A 134 -7.55 -15.05 11.58
N GLN A 135 -6.46 -14.88 10.84
CA GLN A 135 -6.47 -14.61 9.40
C GLN A 135 -6.69 -15.86 8.54
N GLY A 136 -6.75 -17.05 9.14
CA GLY A 136 -6.98 -18.31 8.44
C GLY A 136 -5.79 -18.80 7.59
N ARG A 137 -4.59 -18.25 7.81
CA ARG A 137 -3.36 -18.57 7.05
C ARG A 137 -2.68 -19.87 7.53
N VAL A 138 -3.02 -20.35 8.72
CA VAL A 138 -2.41 -21.55 9.32
C VAL A 138 -3.19 -22.81 8.93
N GLN A 139 -2.65 -23.58 7.97
CA GLN A 139 -3.07 -24.96 7.72
C GLN A 139 -2.13 -25.95 8.41
N SER A 140 -2.63 -27.06 8.92
CA SER A 140 -1.79 -28.08 9.56
C SER A 140 -0.82 -28.69 8.54
N THR A 141 0.49 -28.61 8.80
CA THR A 141 1.53 -29.25 7.97
C THR A 141 2.09 -30.52 8.60
N LEU A 142 1.97 -30.66 9.94
CA LEU A 142 2.43 -31.81 10.73
C LEU A 142 1.44 -32.17 11.85
N GLN A 143 1.53 -33.40 12.37
CA GLN A 143 0.81 -33.85 13.55
C GLN A 143 1.78 -34.45 14.58
N VAL A 144 1.86 -33.86 15.77
CA VAL A 144 2.68 -34.34 16.89
C VAL A 144 1.76 -34.63 18.07
N GLU A 145 1.75 -35.87 18.55
CA GLU A 145 0.96 -36.31 19.73
C GLU A 145 -0.53 -35.88 19.73
N ASN A 146 -1.18 -35.94 18.56
CA ASN A 146 -2.57 -35.49 18.30
C ASN A 146 -2.80 -33.97 18.26
N THR A 147 -1.75 -33.15 18.28
CA THR A 147 -1.80 -31.70 18.04
C THR A 147 -1.36 -31.41 16.60
N LEU A 148 -2.14 -30.58 15.91
CA LEU A 148 -1.83 -30.09 14.56
C LEU A 148 -0.79 -28.97 14.68
N VAL A 149 0.36 -29.13 14.00
CA VAL A 149 1.49 -28.18 14.02
C VAL A 149 1.67 -27.63 12.61
N ASN A 150 1.97 -26.34 12.50
CA ASN A 150 2.44 -25.70 11.27
C ASN A 150 3.94 -25.42 11.43
N ASP A 151 4.74 -25.79 10.43
CA ASP A 151 6.20 -25.62 10.39
C ASP A 151 6.67 -24.85 9.15
N ASN A 152 5.80 -24.01 8.58
CA ASN A 152 6.12 -23.21 7.40
C ASN A 152 7.14 -22.12 7.76
N GLU A 153 8.37 -22.27 7.27
CA GLU A 153 9.49 -21.34 7.51
C GLU A 153 9.15 -19.87 7.22
N LEU A 154 8.24 -19.59 6.29
CA LEU A 154 7.83 -18.22 5.96
C LEU A 154 6.90 -17.63 7.02
N LEU A 155 5.95 -18.41 7.55
CA LEU A 155 5.05 -17.96 8.61
C LEU A 155 5.82 -17.76 9.93
N GLU A 156 6.83 -18.59 10.19
CA GLU A 156 7.73 -18.43 11.33
C GLU A 156 8.56 -17.13 11.22
N LYS A 157 9.14 -16.87 10.03
CA LYS A 157 9.89 -15.64 9.77
C LYS A 157 9.02 -14.39 9.89
N GLU A 158 7.78 -14.47 9.41
CA GLU A 158 6.82 -13.39 9.55
C GLU A 158 6.47 -13.13 11.02
N ALA A 159 6.23 -14.18 11.81
CA ALA A 159 5.96 -14.07 13.24
C ALA A 159 7.12 -13.41 14.01
N ASP A 160 8.37 -13.72 13.63
CA ASP A 160 9.55 -13.03 14.17
C ASP A 160 9.58 -11.53 13.83
N ILE A 161 9.35 -11.19 12.55
CA ILE A 161 9.42 -9.79 12.08
C ILE A 161 8.30 -8.96 12.71
N MET A 162 7.06 -9.45 12.61
CA MET A 162 5.88 -8.71 13.01
C MET A 162 5.71 -8.70 14.53
N GLY A 163 6.06 -9.79 15.22
CA GLY A 163 6.13 -9.80 16.67
C GLY A 163 7.11 -8.75 17.19
N LYS A 164 8.31 -8.65 16.59
CA LYS A 164 9.29 -7.61 16.95
C LYS A 164 8.81 -6.19 16.61
N LYS A 165 8.14 -6.00 15.47
CA LYS A 165 7.56 -4.71 15.06
C LYS A 165 6.49 -4.26 16.07
N ALA A 166 5.65 -5.20 16.53
CA ALA A 166 4.63 -4.94 17.54
C ALA A 166 5.23 -4.57 18.91
N ASP A 167 6.28 -5.27 19.34
CA ASP A 167 6.96 -5.04 20.62
C ASP A 167 7.66 -3.68 20.70
N GLN A 168 8.02 -3.11 19.55
CA GLN A 168 8.65 -1.79 19.44
C GLN A 168 7.64 -0.64 19.26
N PHE A 169 6.34 -0.94 19.22
CA PHE A 169 5.31 0.06 19.00
C PHE A 169 5.17 0.98 20.22
N ILE A 170 5.27 2.30 20.00
CA ILE A 170 5.09 3.30 21.05
C ILE A 170 3.63 3.78 21.01
N VAL A 171 2.89 3.49 22.09
CA VAL A 171 1.48 3.90 22.20
C VAL A 171 1.37 5.40 22.46
N ASP A 172 0.71 6.11 21.55
CA ASP A 172 0.29 7.50 21.77
C ASP A 172 -1.06 7.50 22.51
N LEU A 173 -1.00 7.57 23.84
CA LEU A 173 -2.14 7.38 24.77
C LEU A 173 -3.28 8.39 24.59
N GLU A 174 -3.11 9.47 23.81
CA GLU A 174 -4.17 10.44 23.52
C GLU A 174 -5.14 10.01 22.39
N ASN A 175 -4.84 8.94 21.65
CA ASN A 175 -5.63 8.46 20.50
C ASN A 175 -5.96 6.95 20.56
N SER A 176 -6.38 6.42 21.72
CA SER A 176 -6.73 4.99 21.81
C SER A 176 -7.99 4.66 20.99
N LEU A 177 -7.79 4.19 19.76
CA LEU A 177 -8.83 3.56 18.96
C LEU A 177 -9.27 2.26 19.66
N SER A 178 -10.56 2.13 19.96
CA SER A 178 -11.10 0.83 20.42
C SER A 178 -11.17 -0.10 19.21
N PHE A 179 -10.45 -1.22 19.24
CA PHE A 179 -10.51 -2.23 18.17
C PHE A 179 -11.79 -3.07 18.29
N PRO A 180 -12.50 -3.35 17.18
CA PRO A 180 -13.69 -4.18 17.23
C PRO A 180 -13.32 -5.66 17.45
N LYS A 181 -14.09 -6.36 18.29
CA LYS A 181 -14.04 -7.82 18.41
C LYS A 181 -14.57 -8.49 17.14
N PRO A 182 -14.08 -9.68 16.74
CA PRO A 182 -14.68 -10.43 15.64
C PRO A 182 -16.14 -10.76 15.98
N VAL A 183 -17.08 -10.13 15.29
CA VAL A 183 -18.51 -10.41 15.51
C VAL A 183 -18.85 -11.72 14.82
N LYS A 184 -19.15 -12.76 15.61
CA LYS A 184 -19.94 -13.89 15.12
C LYS A 184 -21.36 -13.40 14.87
N GLU A 185 -21.77 -13.45 13.60
CA GLU A 185 -23.08 -13.08 13.04
C GLU A 185 -23.39 -11.57 12.96
N LEU A 186 -23.18 -11.00 11.77
CA LEU A 186 -23.81 -9.76 11.30
C LEU A 186 -24.48 -10.01 9.95
N GLU A 187 -25.82 -10.03 9.93
CA GLU A 187 -26.68 -10.24 8.76
C GLU A 187 -26.71 -9.07 7.74
N ASN A 188 -25.66 -8.26 7.63
CA ASN A 188 -25.54 -7.22 6.60
C ASN A 188 -24.08 -7.05 6.17
N ILE A 189 -23.52 -8.12 5.60
CA ILE A 189 -22.18 -8.11 5.00
C ILE A 189 -22.27 -7.31 3.70
N VAL A 190 -21.48 -6.24 3.62
CA VAL A 190 -21.35 -5.43 2.41
C VAL A 190 -20.25 -6.04 1.54
N GLN A 191 -20.63 -6.71 0.44
CA GLN A 191 -19.68 -7.29 -0.51
C GLN A 191 -19.00 -6.18 -1.31
N ARG A 192 -17.67 -6.16 -1.26
CA ARG A 192 -16.81 -5.21 -1.97
C ARG A 192 -15.68 -6.00 -2.59
N LYS A 193 -15.01 -5.42 -3.58
CA LYS A 193 -13.83 -6.04 -4.14
C LYS A 193 -12.67 -5.09 -4.23
N ILE A 194 -11.50 -5.68 -4.16
CA ILE A 194 -10.20 -5.02 -4.32
C ILE A 194 -9.34 -5.82 -5.29
N GLY A 195 -8.59 -5.12 -6.12
CA GLY A 195 -7.63 -5.69 -7.07
C GLY A 195 -6.49 -4.73 -7.35
N LEU A 196 -5.43 -5.25 -7.95
CA LEU A 196 -4.19 -4.54 -8.21
C LEU A 196 -3.83 -4.56 -9.69
N GLU A 197 -3.28 -3.45 -10.15
CA GLU A 197 -2.47 -3.38 -11.37
C GLU A 197 -1.03 -3.10 -10.93
N ILE A 198 -0.07 -3.91 -11.40
CA ILE A 198 1.35 -3.79 -11.07
C ILE A 198 2.12 -3.57 -12.37
N GLU A 199 2.59 -2.35 -12.58
CA GLU A 199 3.42 -1.99 -13.73
C GLU A 199 4.89 -2.27 -13.41
N VAL A 200 5.52 -3.14 -14.19
CA VAL A 200 6.93 -3.51 -14.03
C VAL A 200 7.69 -3.02 -15.26
N PRO A 201 8.71 -2.16 -15.12
CA PRO A 201 9.39 -1.49 -16.23
C PRO A 201 10.36 -2.45 -16.93
N MET A 202 9.84 -3.51 -17.52
CA MET A 202 10.56 -4.47 -18.36
C MET A 202 10.39 -4.09 -19.84
N ASP A 203 11.32 -4.46 -20.72
CA ASP A 203 11.20 -4.24 -22.16
C ASP A 203 10.42 -5.38 -22.81
N LEU A 204 9.18 -5.10 -23.21
CA LEU A 204 8.28 -6.06 -23.83
C LEU A 204 8.23 -5.83 -25.35
N GLN A 205 8.58 -6.83 -26.15
CA GLN A 205 8.61 -6.71 -27.61
C GLN A 205 7.98 -7.93 -28.30
N LYS A 206 7.58 -7.76 -29.57
CA LYS A 206 7.21 -8.89 -30.43
C LYS A 206 8.42 -9.47 -31.14
N GLY A 207 8.69 -10.74 -30.91
CA GLY A 207 9.77 -11.48 -31.53
C GLY A 207 9.89 -12.90 -31.02
N ASN A 208 10.82 -13.62 -31.64
CA ASN A 208 11.23 -14.96 -31.22
C ASN A 208 12.71 -14.95 -30.89
N LEU A 209 13.10 -15.48 -29.72
CA LEU A 209 14.50 -15.60 -29.33
C LEU A 209 15.29 -16.35 -30.41
N LYS A 210 16.47 -15.83 -30.75
CA LYS A 210 17.35 -16.52 -31.70
C LYS A 210 17.78 -17.86 -31.12
N THR A 211 17.82 -18.89 -31.96
CA THR A 211 18.47 -20.16 -31.64
C THR A 211 19.99 -19.96 -31.48
N GLU A 212 20.66 -20.93 -30.85
CA GLU A 212 22.11 -20.89 -30.70
C GLU A 212 22.85 -20.87 -32.05
N GLN A 213 22.27 -21.50 -33.08
CA GLN A 213 22.82 -21.50 -34.43
C GLN A 213 22.72 -20.11 -35.07
N GLU A 214 21.56 -19.45 -35.00
CA GLU A 214 21.35 -18.09 -35.53
C GLU A 214 22.25 -17.06 -34.84
N ARG A 215 22.53 -17.23 -33.55
CA ARG A 215 23.51 -16.40 -32.83
C ARG A 215 24.95 -16.59 -33.33
N LYS A 216 25.29 -17.76 -33.86
CA LYS A 216 26.64 -18.08 -34.38
C LYS A 216 26.85 -17.69 -35.85
N GLU A 217 25.77 -17.55 -36.62
CA GLU A 217 25.82 -17.23 -38.06
C GLU A 217 26.04 -15.72 -38.37
N VAL A 218 26.22 -14.89 -37.34
CA VAL A 218 26.39 -13.44 -37.48
C VAL A 218 27.75 -13.08 -38.12
N SER A 219 27.68 -12.25 -39.16
CA SER A 219 28.83 -11.82 -39.98
C SER A 219 29.92 -11.07 -39.17
N PRO A 220 31.21 -11.43 -39.31
CA PRO A 220 32.32 -10.81 -38.58
C PRO A 220 32.60 -9.34 -38.97
N PHE A 221 31.85 -8.77 -39.93
CA PHE A 221 32.07 -7.43 -40.47
C PHE A 221 31.04 -6.37 -40.05
N LYS A 222 30.05 -6.69 -39.19
CA LYS A 222 29.12 -5.67 -38.66
C LYS A 222 29.62 -5.09 -37.34
N THR A 223 29.98 -3.82 -37.38
CA THR A 223 30.42 -2.99 -36.26
C THR A 223 29.28 -2.70 -35.26
N LYS A 224 29.45 -3.10 -33.99
CA LYS A 224 28.99 -2.49 -32.71
C LYS A 224 27.63 -1.76 -32.59
N SER A 225 26.68 -1.87 -33.51
CA SER A 225 25.26 -1.67 -33.17
C SER A 225 24.81 -2.95 -32.47
N ARG A 226 24.42 -2.88 -31.18
CA ARG A 226 23.95 -4.03 -30.39
C ARG A 226 22.89 -4.78 -31.18
N GLU A 227 23.23 -5.97 -31.65
CA GLU A 227 22.28 -6.83 -32.33
C GLU A 227 21.28 -7.38 -31.31
N LEU A 228 19.99 -7.37 -31.65
CA LEU A 228 18.96 -7.88 -30.75
C LEU A 228 19.12 -9.40 -30.56
N PRO A 229 18.86 -9.93 -29.35
CA PRO A 229 18.96 -11.36 -29.06
C PRO A 229 17.77 -12.17 -29.62
N PHE A 230 16.75 -11.50 -30.15
CA PHE A 230 15.59 -12.08 -30.82
C PHE A 230 15.48 -11.61 -32.27
N ILE A 231 14.65 -12.32 -33.03
CA ILE A 231 14.22 -11.96 -34.38
C ILE A 231 12.86 -11.27 -34.22
N PRO A 232 12.75 -9.96 -34.49
CA PRO A 232 11.48 -9.27 -34.42
C PRO A 232 10.51 -9.83 -35.46
N THR A 233 9.23 -9.91 -35.10
CA THR A 233 8.17 -10.28 -36.05
C THR A 233 7.99 -9.21 -37.14
N ASN A 234 7.32 -9.59 -38.24
CA ASN A 234 6.93 -8.65 -39.29
C ASN A 234 5.88 -7.65 -38.77
N ASP A 235 4.91 -8.12 -37.99
CA ASP A 235 3.95 -7.28 -37.27
C ASP A 235 4.46 -6.99 -35.85
N ARG A 236 5.01 -5.80 -35.67
CA ARG A 236 5.49 -5.31 -34.35
C ARG A 236 4.44 -4.54 -33.58
N HIS A 237 3.20 -4.48 -34.09
CA HIS A 237 2.16 -3.71 -33.45
C HIS A 237 1.73 -4.41 -32.15
N ILE A 238 2.01 -3.75 -31.04
CA ILE A 238 1.49 -4.08 -29.71
C ILE A 238 0.34 -3.10 -29.44
N LYS A 239 -0.74 -3.62 -28.86
CA LYS A 239 -1.90 -2.83 -28.44
C LYS A 239 -2.01 -2.93 -26.92
N LYS A 240 -2.08 -1.78 -26.24
CA LYS A 240 -2.31 -1.70 -24.80
C LYS A 240 -3.54 -2.54 -24.43
N GLY A 241 -3.41 -3.33 -23.36
CA GLY A 241 -4.52 -4.12 -22.79
C GLY A 241 -5.11 -5.20 -23.71
N LYS A 242 -4.51 -5.47 -24.88
CA LYS A 242 -5.01 -6.52 -25.77
C LYS A 242 -4.39 -7.86 -25.39
N SER A 243 -5.27 -8.80 -25.03
CA SER A 243 -5.03 -10.23 -24.77
C SER A 243 -4.07 -10.52 -23.62
N ASP A 244 -4.50 -11.41 -22.73
CA ASP A 244 -3.70 -11.89 -21.61
C ASP A 244 -2.52 -12.71 -22.17
N LEU A 245 -1.32 -12.13 -22.15
CA LEU A 245 -0.09 -12.76 -22.68
C LEU A 245 0.27 -14.01 -21.87
N ILE A 246 0.03 -13.93 -20.56
CA ILE A 246 0.15 -15.01 -19.60
C ILE A 246 -1.05 -14.93 -18.66
N ASN A 247 -1.57 -16.10 -18.28
CA ASN A 247 -2.55 -16.25 -17.23
C ASN A 247 -1.90 -17.06 -16.10
N GLY A 248 -1.77 -16.44 -14.93
CA GLY A 248 -1.37 -17.10 -13.69
C GLY A 248 -2.57 -17.51 -12.85
N ASN A 249 -2.35 -17.78 -11.57
CA ASN A 249 -3.44 -18.13 -10.65
C ASN A 249 -4.17 -16.85 -10.21
N SER A 250 -5.22 -16.49 -10.94
CA SER A 250 -6.05 -15.31 -10.70
C SER A 250 -5.30 -13.97 -10.86
N TRP A 251 -4.28 -13.97 -11.72
CA TRP A 251 -3.65 -12.76 -12.26
C TRP A 251 -3.29 -12.98 -13.73
N LYS A 252 -3.07 -11.90 -14.47
CA LYS A 252 -2.69 -11.95 -15.89
C LYS A 252 -1.65 -10.91 -16.25
N LEU A 253 -0.81 -11.23 -17.23
CA LEU A 253 0.15 -10.29 -17.82
C LEU A 253 -0.43 -9.66 -19.09
N THR A 254 -0.48 -8.35 -19.14
CA THR A 254 -0.87 -7.54 -20.30
C THR A 254 0.27 -6.62 -20.74
N PRO A 255 0.31 -6.25 -22.03
CA PRO A 255 1.20 -5.19 -22.49
C PRO A 255 0.65 -3.81 -22.12
N ASP A 256 1.47 -2.97 -21.51
CA ASP A 256 1.18 -1.54 -21.33
C ASP A 256 2.34 -0.65 -21.83
N GLY A 257 2.07 0.64 -22.06
CA GLY A 257 3.01 1.63 -22.56
C GLY A 257 2.57 2.27 -23.88
N TYR A 258 3.55 2.82 -24.61
CA TYR A 258 3.32 3.55 -25.86
C TYR A 258 4.54 3.49 -26.78
N GLU A 259 4.31 3.58 -28.10
CA GLU A 259 5.28 3.99 -29.14
C GLU A 259 6.74 3.56 -28.84
N ASP A 260 7.00 2.25 -28.90
CA ASP A 260 8.31 1.60 -28.70
C ASP A 260 8.84 1.55 -27.25
N SER A 261 8.01 1.87 -26.27
CA SER A 261 8.30 1.75 -24.83
C SER A 261 7.19 0.95 -24.15
N TRP A 262 7.13 -0.35 -24.47
CA TRP A 262 6.17 -1.29 -23.91
C TRP A 262 6.76 -2.03 -22.72
N TYR A 263 5.97 -2.19 -21.67
CA TYR A 263 6.32 -2.83 -20.42
C TYR A 263 5.25 -3.81 -19.95
N CYS A 264 5.59 -4.55 -18.90
CA CYS A 264 4.72 -5.56 -18.31
C CYS A 264 3.75 -4.90 -17.33
N GLU A 265 2.46 -5.18 -17.51
CA GLU A 265 1.40 -4.83 -16.57
C GLU A 265 0.79 -6.14 -16.07
N TYR A 266 0.82 -6.36 -14.76
CA TYR A 266 0.17 -7.52 -14.13
C TYR A 266 -1.12 -7.06 -13.49
N ILE A 267 -2.23 -7.71 -13.83
CA ILE A 267 -3.56 -7.36 -13.32
C ILE A 267 -4.08 -8.55 -12.53
N THR A 268 -4.44 -8.34 -11.26
CA THR A 268 -5.08 -9.37 -10.45
C THR A 268 -6.57 -9.45 -10.75
N ASP A 269 -7.15 -10.62 -10.55
CA ASP A 269 -8.60 -10.71 -10.37
C ASP A 269 -8.99 -9.89 -9.12
N ALA A 270 -10.16 -9.27 -9.18
CA ALA A 270 -10.70 -8.55 -8.04
C ALA A 270 -11.30 -9.56 -7.04
N VAL A 271 -10.84 -9.53 -5.80
CA VAL A 271 -11.27 -10.44 -4.73
C VAL A 271 -12.24 -9.76 -3.78
N ASN A 272 -13.08 -10.53 -3.08
CA ASN A 272 -13.91 -9.98 -2.02
C ASN A 272 -13.18 -10.03 -0.67
N GLU A 273 -12.65 -8.89 -0.26
CA GLU A 273 -11.84 -8.80 0.96
C GLU A 273 -12.61 -9.17 2.24
N THR A 274 -13.94 -9.07 2.23
CA THR A 274 -14.77 -9.42 3.40
C THR A 274 -14.99 -10.93 3.54
N GLN A 275 -14.94 -11.67 2.44
CA GLN A 275 -15.13 -13.12 2.43
C GLN A 275 -13.81 -13.87 2.58
N ASN A 276 -12.77 -13.37 1.92
CA ASN A 276 -11.43 -13.94 1.99
C ASN A 276 -10.39 -12.81 1.97
N PRO A 277 -10.08 -12.21 3.14
CA PRO A 277 -9.13 -11.10 3.23
C PRO A 277 -7.72 -11.45 2.71
N GLN A 278 -7.36 -12.72 2.61
CA GLN A 278 -6.03 -13.16 2.21
C GLN A 278 -5.93 -13.50 0.71
N GLU A 279 -7.06 -13.53 0.00
CA GLU A 279 -7.09 -13.99 -1.39
C GLU A 279 -6.20 -13.12 -2.28
N LEU A 280 -6.26 -11.80 -2.13
CA LEU A 280 -5.43 -10.90 -2.94
C LEU A 280 -3.95 -11.06 -2.62
N THR A 281 -3.59 -11.20 -1.34
CA THR A 281 -2.21 -11.44 -0.92
C THR A 281 -1.67 -12.74 -1.53
N HIS A 282 -2.43 -13.84 -1.47
CA HIS A 282 -2.01 -15.11 -2.09
C HIS A 282 -1.87 -15.01 -3.62
N ILE A 283 -2.74 -14.24 -4.29
CA ILE A 283 -2.61 -13.99 -5.74
C ILE A 283 -1.29 -13.26 -6.04
N VAL A 284 -0.93 -12.27 -5.21
CA VAL A 284 0.32 -11.52 -5.37
C VAL A 284 1.53 -12.37 -5.03
N GLU A 285 1.48 -13.22 -4.00
CA GLU A 285 2.55 -14.17 -3.69
C GLU A 285 2.78 -15.17 -4.85
N ASP A 286 1.72 -15.65 -5.51
CA ASP A 286 1.86 -16.49 -6.73
C ASP A 286 2.58 -15.73 -7.86
N LEU A 287 2.23 -14.45 -8.05
CA LEU A 287 2.90 -13.57 -9.02
C LEU A 287 4.37 -13.30 -8.64
N GLU A 288 4.67 -13.05 -7.37
CA GLU A 288 6.05 -12.87 -6.88
C GLU A 288 6.92 -14.09 -7.17
N ASN A 289 6.38 -15.29 -6.94
CA ASN A 289 7.06 -16.54 -7.26
C ASN A 289 7.34 -16.64 -8.76
N TRP A 290 6.35 -16.31 -9.60
CA TRP A 290 6.54 -16.29 -11.05
C TRP A 290 7.62 -15.28 -11.48
N ILE A 291 7.65 -14.07 -10.92
CA ILE A 291 8.67 -13.06 -11.25
C ILE A 291 10.05 -13.50 -10.77
N SER A 292 10.13 -14.04 -9.55
CA SER A 292 11.35 -14.60 -8.96
C SER A 292 11.97 -15.69 -9.83
N ASP A 293 11.14 -16.62 -10.30
CA ASP A 293 11.59 -17.76 -11.11
C ASP A 293 11.99 -17.38 -12.54
N ASN A 294 11.33 -16.37 -13.12
CA ASN A 294 11.45 -16.08 -14.56
C ASN A 294 12.24 -14.81 -14.88
N LEU A 295 12.19 -13.78 -14.03
CA LEU A 295 12.65 -12.43 -14.38
C LEU A 295 13.80 -11.92 -13.50
N VAL A 296 13.83 -12.24 -12.19
CA VAL A 296 14.78 -11.60 -11.23
C VAL A 296 16.25 -11.78 -11.60
N ASN A 297 16.60 -12.86 -12.29
CA ASN A 297 17.97 -13.13 -12.72
C ASN A 297 18.34 -12.52 -14.09
N LEU A 298 17.43 -11.80 -14.76
CA LEU A 298 17.68 -11.22 -16.07
C LEU A 298 18.65 -10.03 -15.99
N GLN A 299 19.69 -10.06 -16.82
CA GLN A 299 20.65 -8.97 -16.94
C GLN A 299 20.31 -8.03 -18.11
N THR A 300 20.94 -6.85 -18.12
CA THR A 300 20.80 -5.88 -19.22
C THR A 300 21.13 -6.50 -20.59
N GLY A 301 20.14 -6.58 -21.46
CA GLY A 301 20.26 -7.14 -22.80
C GLY A 301 19.92 -8.63 -22.91
N GLU A 302 19.54 -9.27 -21.80
CA GLU A 302 18.93 -10.60 -21.78
C GLU A 302 17.41 -10.50 -21.93
N TYR A 303 16.84 -11.51 -22.58
CA TYR A 303 15.41 -11.63 -22.84
C TYR A 303 14.99 -13.10 -22.66
N ILE A 304 13.77 -13.31 -22.18
CA ILE A 304 13.08 -14.60 -22.20
C ILE A 304 11.99 -14.61 -23.27
N GLN A 305 11.62 -15.82 -23.69
CA GLN A 305 10.50 -16.04 -24.61
C GLN A 305 9.19 -16.08 -23.82
N LEU A 306 8.21 -15.30 -24.26
CA LEU A 306 6.81 -15.37 -23.83
C LEU A 306 5.94 -16.03 -24.92
N PRO A 307 4.68 -16.42 -24.62
CA PRO A 307 3.72 -16.89 -25.60
C PRO A 307 3.45 -15.88 -26.74
N GLU A 308 2.76 -16.32 -27.80
CA GLU A 308 2.27 -15.49 -28.91
C GLU A 308 3.31 -14.55 -29.59
N ASP A 309 4.54 -15.05 -29.77
CA ASP A 309 5.66 -14.31 -30.36
C ASP A 309 6.05 -13.04 -29.57
N TYR A 310 5.99 -13.09 -28.24
CA TYR A 310 6.49 -12.02 -27.37
C TYR A 310 7.82 -12.39 -26.72
N VAL A 311 8.64 -11.39 -26.44
CA VAL A 311 9.83 -11.49 -25.60
C VAL A 311 9.79 -10.40 -24.55
N VAL A 312 10.29 -10.71 -23.36
CA VAL A 312 10.48 -9.73 -22.29
C VAL A 312 11.93 -9.74 -21.85
N GLY A 313 12.52 -8.57 -21.65
CA GLY A 313 13.91 -8.43 -21.22
C GLY A 313 14.12 -7.20 -20.35
N TRP A 314 15.35 -7.02 -19.88
CA TRP A 314 15.70 -5.89 -19.01
C TRP A 314 15.54 -4.55 -19.72
N HIS A 315 14.76 -3.62 -19.14
CA HIS A 315 14.53 -2.35 -19.79
C HIS A 315 15.79 -1.47 -19.80
N PRO A 316 16.17 -0.87 -20.93
CA PRO A 316 17.43 -0.13 -21.04
C PRO A 316 17.57 1.09 -20.12
N LEU A 317 16.44 1.63 -19.62
CA LEU A 317 16.41 2.79 -18.72
C LEU A 317 16.25 2.40 -17.24
N GLN A 318 16.01 1.13 -16.93
CA GLN A 318 15.95 0.66 -15.54
C GLN A 318 17.35 0.74 -14.92
N LYS A 319 17.45 1.33 -13.72
CA LYS A 319 18.68 1.45 -12.95
C LYS A 319 18.68 0.39 -11.85
N GLY A 320 19.86 -0.10 -11.46
CA GLY A 320 19.98 -1.16 -10.47
C GLY A 320 19.78 -2.55 -11.07
N ASN A 321 19.66 -3.55 -10.20
CA ASN A 321 19.46 -4.96 -10.57
C ASN A 321 18.15 -5.52 -10.01
N ASP A 322 17.35 -4.69 -9.34
CA ASP A 322 16.12 -5.12 -8.69
C ASP A 322 14.93 -4.85 -9.60
N ILE A 323 13.99 -5.81 -9.62
CA ILE A 323 12.71 -5.63 -10.27
C ILE A 323 11.82 -4.84 -9.32
N LEU A 324 11.32 -3.72 -9.83
CA LEU A 324 10.50 -2.79 -9.08
C LEU A 324 9.12 -2.73 -9.72
N GLY A 325 8.06 -2.75 -8.93
CA GLY A 325 6.68 -2.72 -9.43
C GLY A 325 5.91 -1.52 -8.94
N SER A 326 5.35 -0.71 -9.84
CA SER A 326 4.40 0.36 -9.52
C SER A 326 2.99 -0.20 -9.35
N PHE A 327 2.40 -0.04 -8.18
CA PHE A 327 1.06 -0.51 -7.83
C PHE A 327 -0.01 0.56 -8.01
N HIS A 328 -1.08 0.19 -8.70
CA HIS A 328 -2.36 0.88 -8.67
C HIS A 328 -3.41 -0.01 -8.01
N VAL A 329 -4.11 0.54 -7.03
CA VAL A 329 -5.11 -0.20 -6.25
C VAL A 329 -6.50 0.20 -6.71
N THR A 330 -7.29 -0.74 -7.24
CA THR A 330 -8.70 -0.51 -7.57
C THR A 330 -9.58 -1.17 -6.53
N ALA A 331 -10.45 -0.40 -5.88
CA ALA A 331 -11.29 -0.90 -4.80
C ALA A 331 -12.69 -0.27 -4.78
N GLY A 332 -13.66 -1.08 -4.34
CA GLY A 332 -15.02 -0.64 -4.04
C GLY A 332 -15.09 0.06 -2.68
N LEU A 333 -15.74 1.23 -2.65
CA LEU A 333 -15.87 2.06 -1.47
C LEU A 333 -17.28 2.66 -1.38
N ARG A 334 -17.80 2.85 -0.16
CA ARG A 334 -19.02 3.63 0.04
C ARG A 334 -18.76 5.11 -0.22
N ILE A 335 -19.74 5.82 -0.78
CA ILE A 335 -19.61 7.25 -1.08
C ILE A 335 -19.26 8.08 0.16
N ASP A 336 -19.84 7.76 1.31
CA ASP A 336 -19.57 8.45 2.58
C ASP A 336 -18.21 8.14 3.21
N ARG A 337 -17.44 7.21 2.62
CA ARG A 337 -16.09 6.84 3.06
C ARG A 337 -14.98 7.39 2.18
N ILE A 338 -15.32 7.99 1.03
CA ILE A 338 -14.33 8.61 0.12
C ILE A 338 -13.49 9.65 0.86
N PHE A 339 -14.13 10.50 1.68
CA PHE A 339 -13.40 11.53 2.42
C PHE A 339 -12.42 10.93 3.44
N GLU A 340 -12.85 9.91 4.18
CA GLU A 340 -12.05 9.22 5.19
C GLU A 340 -10.86 8.48 4.55
N MET A 341 -11.05 7.87 3.38
CA MET A 341 -9.97 7.28 2.59
C MET A 341 -8.94 8.36 2.20
N LEU A 342 -9.38 9.52 1.69
CA LEU A 342 -8.47 10.61 1.36
C LEU A 342 -7.73 11.16 2.58
N GLN A 343 -8.37 11.22 3.76
CA GLN A 343 -7.70 11.56 5.02
C GLN A 343 -6.60 10.55 5.35
N LYS A 344 -6.89 9.25 5.24
CA LYS A 344 -5.89 8.20 5.48
C LYS A 344 -4.71 8.29 4.53
N LEU A 345 -4.95 8.58 3.25
CA LEU A 345 -3.88 8.80 2.28
C LEU A 345 -3.07 10.07 2.59
N ALA A 346 -3.70 11.14 3.09
CA ALA A 346 -3.00 12.37 3.49
C ALA A 346 -2.08 12.16 4.70
N GLU A 347 -2.48 11.28 5.64
CA GLU A 347 -1.78 10.96 6.88
C GLU A 347 -0.57 10.00 6.70
N MET A 348 -0.45 9.33 5.55
CA MET A 348 0.65 8.38 5.27
C MET A 348 2.03 9.07 5.27
N ILE A 349 3.07 8.32 5.63
CA ILE A 349 4.44 8.82 5.86
C ILE A 349 5.02 9.45 4.57
N GLU A 350 5.67 10.60 4.72
CA GLU A 350 6.40 11.29 3.64
C GLU A 350 7.83 10.71 3.50
N ILE A 351 8.27 10.41 2.26
CA ILE A 351 9.59 9.80 1.98
C ILE A 351 10.77 10.61 2.55
N THR A 352 10.61 11.91 2.76
CA THR A 352 11.70 12.78 3.25
C THR A 352 12.11 12.53 4.70
N ASP A 353 11.30 11.81 5.50
CA ASP A 353 11.64 11.45 6.87
C ASP A 353 12.40 10.11 6.99
N ILE A 354 12.56 9.38 5.87
CA ILE A 354 13.14 8.04 5.84
C ILE A 354 14.67 8.15 5.66
N LYS A 355 15.43 7.81 6.71
CA LYS A 355 16.90 7.97 6.74
C LYS A 355 17.68 6.73 6.30
N ASN A 356 17.03 5.56 6.13
CA ASN A 356 17.66 4.29 5.75
C ASN A 356 16.79 3.54 4.72
N GLU A 357 17.40 3.03 3.65
CA GLU A 357 16.72 2.46 2.46
C GLU A 357 16.44 0.94 2.57
N GLU A 358 16.77 0.25 3.68
CA GLU A 358 16.84 -1.22 3.71
C GLU A 358 15.63 -1.97 4.31
N ASP A 359 14.64 -1.31 4.93
CA ASP A 359 13.47 -1.99 5.54
C ASP A 359 12.16 -1.57 4.84
N TYR A 360 11.16 -2.46 4.73
CA TYR A 360 9.81 -2.13 4.25
C TYR A 360 9.14 -1.09 5.17
N GLN A 361 8.74 0.06 4.60
CA GLN A 361 8.30 1.25 5.34
C GLN A 361 6.77 1.40 5.43
N GLY A 362 6.02 0.35 5.02
CA GLY A 362 4.56 0.38 4.94
C GLY A 362 4.02 1.15 3.73
N LEU A 363 2.74 1.50 3.76
CA LEU A 363 2.10 2.31 2.72
C LEU A 363 2.64 3.74 2.69
N VAL A 364 3.25 4.10 1.55
CA VAL A 364 3.84 5.42 1.30
C VAL A 364 3.14 6.08 0.12
N ILE A 365 2.94 7.39 0.21
CA ILE A 365 2.35 8.21 -0.85
C ILE A 365 3.41 9.12 -1.48
N GLY A 366 3.38 9.24 -2.80
CA GLY A 366 4.34 10.09 -3.51
C GLY A 366 4.16 11.53 -3.08
N LYS A 367 5.26 12.23 -2.77
CA LYS A 367 5.24 13.62 -2.25
C LYS A 367 4.33 14.54 -3.07
N ALA A 368 4.40 14.42 -4.40
CA ALA A 368 3.60 15.24 -5.31
C ALA A 368 2.08 14.98 -5.21
N ASP A 369 1.69 13.75 -4.92
CA ASP A 369 0.29 13.35 -4.73
C ASP A 369 -0.18 13.69 -3.32
N GLN A 370 0.67 13.49 -2.31
CA GLN A 370 0.37 13.85 -0.93
C GLN A 370 0.05 15.34 -0.79
N VAL A 371 0.83 16.22 -1.42
CA VAL A 371 0.54 17.68 -1.42
C VAL A 371 -0.85 17.99 -1.94
N VAL A 372 -1.27 17.32 -3.03
CA VAL A 372 -2.60 17.50 -3.65
C VAL A 372 -3.70 16.97 -2.74
N ILE A 373 -3.54 15.74 -2.22
CA ILE A 373 -4.52 15.11 -1.34
C ILE A 373 -4.67 15.91 -0.04
N SER A 374 -3.57 16.26 0.61
CA SER A 374 -3.55 17.04 1.85
C SER A 374 -4.19 18.41 1.69
N GLN A 375 -3.93 19.11 0.57
CA GLN A 375 -4.61 20.37 0.27
C GLN A 375 -6.13 20.16 0.16
N ALA A 376 -6.59 19.16 -0.58
CA ALA A 376 -8.02 18.88 -0.74
C ALA A 376 -8.68 18.50 0.59
N VAL A 377 -8.04 17.64 1.39
CA VAL A 377 -8.52 17.20 2.70
C VAL A 377 -8.62 18.36 3.67
N ASN A 378 -7.54 19.13 3.86
CA ASN A 378 -7.47 20.20 4.85
C ASN A 378 -8.53 21.27 4.61
N GLN A 379 -8.72 21.66 3.35
CA GLN A 379 -9.73 22.66 3.00
C GLN A 379 -11.14 22.12 3.19
N THR A 380 -11.39 20.90 2.73
CA THR A 380 -12.74 20.30 2.74
C THR A 380 -13.18 19.88 4.15
N GLN A 381 -12.23 19.54 5.04
CA GLN A 381 -12.53 19.17 6.43
C GLN A 381 -13.28 20.28 7.17
N THR A 382 -12.97 21.55 6.86
CA THR A 382 -13.58 22.73 7.48
C THR A 382 -15.04 22.96 7.10
N LEU A 383 -15.54 22.31 6.04
CA LEU A 383 -16.92 22.47 5.60
C LEU A 383 -17.89 21.86 6.60
N ASN A 384 -18.98 22.56 6.92
CA ASN A 384 -20.10 21.99 7.66
C ASN A 384 -21.07 21.30 6.70
N ALA A 385 -20.68 20.13 6.21
CA ALA A 385 -21.41 19.37 5.19
C ALA A 385 -21.34 17.85 5.47
N SER A 386 -22.17 17.07 4.77
CA SER A 386 -22.18 15.61 4.89
C SER A 386 -20.85 14.99 4.43
N LEU A 387 -20.55 13.76 4.87
CA LEU A 387 -19.32 13.06 4.48
C LEU A 387 -19.29 12.76 2.97
N GLU A 388 -20.43 12.48 2.37
CA GLU A 388 -20.58 12.27 0.93
C GLU A 388 -20.21 13.54 0.15
N TYR A 389 -20.69 14.70 0.62
CA TYR A 389 -20.37 15.98 0.01
C TYR A 389 -18.88 16.32 0.15
N LYS A 390 -18.31 16.11 1.34
CA LYS A 390 -16.87 16.28 1.57
C LYS A 390 -16.05 15.34 0.68
N GLY A 391 -16.47 14.08 0.56
CA GLY A 391 -15.79 13.08 -0.27
C GLY A 391 -15.76 13.48 -1.74
N LEU A 392 -16.90 13.89 -2.29
CA LEU A 392 -16.99 14.33 -3.67
C LEU A 392 -16.19 15.61 -3.94
N VAL A 393 -16.29 16.62 -3.06
CA VAL A 393 -15.53 17.88 -3.18
C VAL A 393 -14.04 17.64 -3.10
N ALA A 394 -13.56 16.86 -2.13
CA ALA A 394 -12.14 16.57 -1.97
C ALA A 394 -11.61 15.76 -3.16
N LEU A 395 -12.36 14.76 -3.63
CA LEU A 395 -12.00 13.96 -4.80
C LEU A 395 -11.87 14.84 -6.06
N MET A 396 -12.89 15.66 -6.37
CA MET A 396 -12.83 16.58 -7.51
C MET A 396 -11.78 17.69 -7.33
N GLY A 397 -11.51 18.12 -6.09
CA GLY A 397 -10.43 19.03 -5.75
C GLY A 397 -9.06 18.43 -6.08
N CYS A 398 -8.85 17.14 -5.81
CA CYS A 398 -7.62 16.43 -6.19
C CYS A 398 -7.41 16.41 -7.71
N TYR A 399 -8.49 16.30 -8.50
CA TYR A 399 -8.40 16.31 -9.96
C TYR A 399 -7.86 17.64 -10.47
N VAL A 400 -8.47 18.74 -10.02
CA VAL A 400 -8.08 20.10 -10.41
C VAL A 400 -6.69 20.45 -9.86
N GLY A 401 -6.46 20.19 -8.57
CA GLY A 401 -5.18 20.45 -7.91
C GLY A 401 -4.03 19.67 -8.56
N GLY A 402 -4.28 18.42 -8.95
CA GLY A 402 -3.35 17.58 -9.70
C GLY A 402 -2.88 18.22 -11.02
N GLN A 403 -3.80 18.81 -11.80
CA GLN A 403 -3.43 19.49 -13.05
C GLN A 403 -2.60 20.75 -12.85
N TYR A 404 -2.81 21.43 -11.71
CA TYR A 404 -2.26 22.75 -11.43
C TYR A 404 -1.05 22.75 -10.49
N ARG A 405 -0.68 21.61 -9.92
CA ARG A 405 0.44 21.48 -8.97
C ARG A 405 1.79 21.98 -9.51
N PHE A 406 1.98 22.05 -10.84
CA PHE A 406 3.20 22.58 -11.45
C PHE A 406 3.10 24.05 -11.88
N VAL A 407 1.89 24.55 -12.14
CA VAL A 407 1.64 25.95 -12.51
C VAL A 407 1.87 26.86 -11.31
N ASN A 408 1.56 26.35 -10.12
CA ASN A 408 1.63 27.12 -8.89
C ASN A 408 3.06 27.29 -8.34
N HIS A 409 4.10 26.73 -8.99
CA HIS A 409 5.54 26.96 -8.77
C HIS A 409 6.11 26.94 -7.32
N GLU A 410 5.31 26.62 -6.30
CA GLU A 410 5.78 26.60 -4.91
C GLU A 410 6.76 25.44 -4.63
N ASN A 411 6.76 24.38 -5.45
CA ASN A 411 7.65 23.22 -5.33
C ASN A 411 8.28 22.85 -6.70
N PRO A 412 9.40 23.47 -7.10
CA PRO A 412 10.03 23.22 -8.40
C PRO A 412 10.55 21.79 -8.59
N GLU A 413 10.82 21.04 -7.52
CA GLU A 413 11.16 19.60 -7.61
C GLU A 413 10.01 18.74 -8.15
N MET A 414 8.77 19.24 -8.13
CA MET A 414 7.61 18.53 -8.65
C MET A 414 7.46 18.71 -10.16
N SER A 415 8.18 19.63 -10.82
CA SER A 415 7.96 19.94 -12.24
C SER A 415 8.18 18.72 -13.16
N LEU A 416 7.11 18.29 -13.84
CA LEU A 416 7.15 17.13 -14.75
C LEU A 416 7.86 17.43 -16.07
N HIS A 417 8.32 16.36 -16.70
CA HIS A 417 8.83 16.36 -18.07
C HIS A 417 7.80 16.99 -19.04
N PRO A 418 8.22 17.81 -20.03
CA PRO A 418 7.35 18.61 -20.92
C PRO A 418 6.45 17.80 -21.89
N LYS A 419 6.27 16.50 -21.66
CA LYS A 419 5.47 15.60 -22.48
C LYS A 419 4.47 14.82 -21.62
N ILE A 420 3.65 15.53 -20.84
CA ILE A 420 2.52 14.91 -20.16
C ILE A 420 1.53 14.48 -21.25
N ARG A 421 1.44 13.17 -21.47
CA ARG A 421 0.60 12.61 -22.53
C ARG A 421 -0.89 12.69 -22.19
N THR A 422 -1.25 12.56 -20.91
CA THR A 422 -2.65 12.45 -20.47
C THR A 422 -2.89 13.07 -19.10
N GLY A 423 -4.09 13.62 -18.86
CA GLY A 423 -4.42 14.28 -17.58
C GLY A 423 -4.43 13.33 -16.39
N LYS A 424 -4.79 12.05 -16.59
CA LYS A 424 -4.90 11.04 -15.53
C LYS A 424 -3.60 10.82 -14.74
N MET A 425 -2.45 11.03 -15.39
CA MET A 425 -1.13 10.86 -14.74
C MET A 425 -0.90 11.84 -13.59
N LEU A 426 -1.72 12.89 -13.49
CA LEU A 426 -1.61 13.90 -12.45
C LEU A 426 -2.67 13.78 -11.37
N VAL A 427 -3.56 12.81 -11.49
CA VAL A 427 -4.66 12.63 -10.57
C VAL A 427 -4.30 11.51 -9.59
N PRO A 428 -4.22 11.82 -8.29
CA PRO A 428 -3.80 10.85 -7.28
C PRO A 428 -4.77 9.67 -7.13
N VAL A 429 -6.08 9.98 -7.14
CA VAL A 429 -7.15 8.99 -7.01
C VAL A 429 -8.11 9.19 -8.18
N LEU A 430 -8.28 8.17 -9.01
CA LEU A 430 -9.22 8.15 -10.12
C LEU A 430 -10.52 7.47 -9.70
N SER A 431 -11.64 8.05 -10.08
CA SER A 431 -12.94 7.40 -10.04
C SER A 431 -13.11 6.56 -11.30
N ARG A 432 -13.26 5.25 -11.12
CA ARG A 432 -13.69 4.31 -12.17
C ARG A 432 -15.22 4.32 -12.28
N THR A 433 -15.93 4.68 -11.21
CA THR A 433 -17.35 5.05 -11.31
C THR A 433 -17.51 6.45 -11.91
N ASN A 434 -18.49 6.62 -12.79
CA ASN A 434 -18.88 7.92 -13.33
C ASN A 434 -19.13 8.94 -12.20
N LEU A 435 -18.40 10.06 -12.20
CA LEU A 435 -18.50 11.11 -11.17
C LEU A 435 -19.90 11.73 -11.10
N GLY A 436 -20.60 11.84 -12.23
CA GLY A 436 -21.99 12.26 -12.30
C GLY A 436 -22.95 11.31 -11.57
N LYS A 437 -22.70 9.99 -11.60
CA LYS A 437 -23.45 9.01 -10.78
C LYS A 437 -23.16 9.20 -9.29
N ILE A 438 -21.89 9.36 -8.91
CA ILE A 438 -21.53 9.66 -7.50
C ILE A 438 -22.23 10.95 -7.05
N ARG A 439 -22.19 11.99 -7.87
CA ARG A 439 -22.86 13.27 -7.59
C ARG A 439 -24.36 13.13 -7.37
N GLN A 440 -25.06 12.24 -8.09
CA GLN A 440 -26.51 12.06 -7.94
C GLN A 440 -26.90 11.54 -6.54
N GLU A 441 -25.99 10.85 -5.87
CA GLU A 441 -26.18 10.33 -4.51
C GLU A 441 -25.78 11.35 -3.42
N VAL A 442 -25.25 12.52 -3.81
CA VAL A 442 -24.83 13.58 -2.88
C VAL A 442 -25.87 14.71 -2.90
N ASN A 443 -26.35 15.10 -1.72
CA ASN A 443 -27.18 16.30 -1.62
C ASN A 443 -26.32 17.57 -1.83
N ILE A 444 -26.66 18.36 -2.83
CA ILE A 444 -25.98 19.62 -3.15
C ILE A 444 -27.02 20.75 -3.19
N ASP A 445 -26.96 21.64 -2.20
CA ASP A 445 -27.95 22.71 -2.06
C ASP A 445 -27.79 23.81 -3.13
N LYS A 446 -26.54 24.15 -3.50
CA LYS A 446 -26.24 25.18 -4.50
C LYS A 446 -25.02 24.83 -5.35
N GLN A 447 -25.15 25.02 -6.66
CA GLN A 447 -24.08 24.78 -7.63
C GLN A 447 -22.89 25.73 -7.46
N GLU A 448 -23.14 27.00 -7.13
CA GLU A 448 -22.06 27.98 -6.89
C GLU A 448 -21.18 27.58 -5.70
N ASP A 449 -21.81 27.13 -4.61
CA ASP A 449 -21.11 26.63 -3.43
C ASP A 449 -20.28 25.38 -3.80
N PHE A 450 -20.84 24.48 -4.63
CA PHE A 450 -20.13 23.29 -5.10
C PHE A 450 -18.87 23.61 -5.91
N LEU A 451 -18.97 24.48 -6.92
CA LEU A 451 -17.81 24.92 -7.70
C LEU A 451 -16.77 25.64 -6.82
N ASN A 452 -17.23 26.52 -5.94
CA ASN A 452 -16.34 27.26 -5.05
C ASN A 452 -15.59 26.32 -4.10
N HIS A 453 -16.27 25.36 -3.48
CA HIS A 453 -15.63 24.38 -2.59
C HIS A 453 -14.61 23.51 -3.33
N ILE A 454 -14.88 23.09 -4.57
CA ILE A 454 -13.91 22.33 -5.39
C ILE A 454 -12.67 23.19 -5.70
N LEU A 455 -12.86 24.46 -6.07
CA LEU A 455 -11.74 25.37 -6.32
C LEU A 455 -10.91 25.57 -5.05
N ILE A 456 -11.55 25.80 -3.89
CA ILE A 456 -10.85 25.95 -2.62
C ILE A 456 -10.09 24.66 -2.26
N ALA A 457 -10.72 23.49 -2.42
CA ALA A 457 -10.06 22.19 -2.25
C ALA A 457 -8.86 21.99 -3.18
N ALA A 458 -8.88 22.58 -4.37
CA ALA A 458 -7.75 22.58 -5.30
C ALA A 458 -6.68 23.67 -5.02
N GLY A 459 -6.85 24.48 -3.97
CA GLY A 459 -5.97 25.62 -3.66
C GLY A 459 -6.17 26.84 -4.57
N MET A 460 -7.38 27.01 -5.09
CA MET A 460 -7.76 28.06 -6.04
C MET A 460 -8.84 28.99 -5.50
N THR A 461 -9.02 30.11 -6.19
CA THR A 461 -10.07 31.11 -5.93
C THR A 461 -11.18 31.04 -6.99
N THR A 462 -12.35 31.60 -6.68
CA THR A 462 -13.47 31.69 -7.64
C THR A 462 -13.14 32.41 -8.95
N LYS A 463 -12.15 33.32 -8.94
CA LYS A 463 -11.67 34.02 -10.15
C LYS A 463 -11.02 33.07 -11.15
N GLN A 464 -10.59 31.90 -10.70
CA GLN A 464 -9.95 30.87 -11.52
C GLN A 464 -10.96 29.87 -12.10
N ALA A 465 -12.27 30.02 -11.88
CA ALA A 465 -13.27 29.07 -12.37
C ALA A 465 -13.23 28.83 -13.89
N ASN A 466 -12.90 29.86 -14.68
CA ASN A 466 -12.99 29.82 -16.14
C ASN A 466 -11.64 29.60 -16.84
N ILE A 467 -10.59 29.23 -16.10
CA ILE A 467 -9.33 28.82 -16.72
C ILE A 467 -9.43 27.37 -17.24
N PRO A 468 -8.59 26.97 -18.22
CA PRO A 468 -8.59 25.61 -18.73
C PRO A 468 -8.34 24.58 -17.63
N LEU A 469 -9.04 23.44 -17.63
CA LEU A 469 -8.77 22.35 -16.70
C LEU A 469 -7.36 21.76 -16.93
N PHE A 470 -6.88 21.78 -18.17
CA PHE A 470 -5.58 21.28 -18.58
C PHE A 470 -4.63 22.43 -18.95
N PRO A 471 -3.89 23.03 -17.99
CA PRO A 471 -3.10 24.25 -18.22
C PRO A 471 -1.92 24.07 -19.17
N HIS A 472 -1.44 22.84 -19.37
CA HIS A 472 -0.33 22.52 -20.26
C HIS A 472 -0.77 21.97 -21.61
N SER A 473 -2.09 21.90 -21.86
CA SER A 473 -2.72 21.17 -22.96
C SER A 473 -2.39 19.66 -22.97
N LEU A 474 -3.31 18.84 -23.43
CA LEU A 474 -3.07 17.41 -23.58
C LEU A 474 -2.39 17.13 -24.92
N THR A 475 -1.34 16.29 -24.91
CA THR A 475 -0.63 15.91 -26.14
C THR A 475 -1.16 14.62 -26.78
N ALA A 476 -1.87 13.76 -26.02
CA ALA A 476 -2.64 12.66 -26.58
C ALA A 476 -4.08 13.12 -26.86
N GLY A 477 -4.41 13.37 -28.13
CA GLY A 477 -5.78 13.64 -28.56
C GLY A 477 -6.55 12.36 -28.82
N LYS A 478 -7.87 12.36 -28.53
CA LYS A 478 -8.99 11.48 -29.00
C LYS A 478 -8.83 9.94 -29.08
N GLU A 479 -7.64 9.37 -29.05
CA GLU A 479 -7.39 7.93 -29.26
C GLU A 479 -7.51 7.10 -27.98
N THR A 480 -7.71 7.73 -26.83
CA THR A 480 -7.78 7.08 -25.52
C THR A 480 -9.18 6.59 -25.17
N GLY A 481 -10.21 6.96 -25.95
CA GLY A 481 -11.60 6.59 -25.66
C GLY A 481 -12.22 7.31 -24.45
N ARG A 482 -11.48 8.21 -23.80
CA ARG A 482 -11.91 8.98 -22.62
C ARG A 482 -12.64 10.26 -23.03
N SER A 483 -13.74 10.59 -22.36
CA SER A 483 -14.60 11.71 -22.75
C SER A 483 -14.00 13.08 -22.41
N ILE A 484 -13.25 13.23 -21.30
CA ILE A 484 -12.72 14.54 -20.93
C ILE A 484 -11.53 14.97 -21.82
N ASP A 485 -10.69 14.02 -22.20
CA ASP A 485 -9.55 14.25 -23.09
C ASP A 485 -10.01 14.62 -24.53
N ALA A 486 -11.28 14.36 -24.87
CA ALA A 486 -11.86 14.77 -26.13
C ALA A 486 -12.11 16.28 -26.22
N ASN A 487 -12.14 16.99 -25.08
CA ASN A 487 -12.22 18.44 -25.00
C ASN A 487 -11.07 19.02 -24.15
N PRO A 488 -9.84 19.10 -24.71
CA PRO A 488 -8.66 19.56 -23.97
C PRO A 488 -8.73 21.04 -23.53
N GLU A 489 -9.67 21.81 -24.08
CA GLU A 489 -9.89 23.23 -23.76
C GLU A 489 -11.02 23.43 -22.73
N ILE A 490 -11.62 22.36 -22.19
CA ILE A 490 -12.67 22.45 -21.18
C ILE A 490 -12.20 23.28 -19.99
N SER A 491 -12.98 24.28 -19.58
CA SER A 491 -12.68 25.04 -18.36
C SER A 491 -13.03 24.24 -17.10
N ILE A 492 -12.47 24.64 -15.96
CA ILE A 492 -12.78 23.99 -14.67
C ILE A 492 -14.30 24.09 -14.39
N SER A 493 -14.91 25.26 -14.60
CA SER A 493 -16.34 25.47 -14.37
C SER A 493 -17.21 24.62 -15.30
N GLU A 494 -16.89 24.52 -16.59
CA GLU A 494 -17.61 23.66 -17.54
C GLU A 494 -17.53 22.18 -17.13
N TRP A 495 -16.36 21.70 -16.71
CA TRP A 495 -16.19 20.34 -16.24
C TRP A 495 -17.00 20.05 -14.98
N VAL A 496 -16.90 20.91 -13.96
CA VAL A 496 -17.67 20.77 -12.71
C VAL A 496 -19.18 20.81 -12.98
N ASN A 497 -19.61 21.68 -13.90
CA ASN A 497 -21.02 21.77 -14.30
C ASN A 497 -21.49 20.50 -15.00
N GLY A 498 -20.66 19.89 -15.86
CA GLY A 498 -20.95 18.60 -16.47
C GLY A 498 -21.19 17.52 -15.42
N VAL A 499 -20.26 17.36 -14.46
CA VAL A 499 -20.42 16.41 -13.35
C VAL A 499 -21.67 16.72 -12.51
N PHE A 500 -21.94 18.00 -12.21
CA PHE A 500 -23.14 18.42 -11.50
C PHE A 500 -24.43 18.05 -12.26
N ASN A 501 -24.41 18.08 -13.59
CA ASN A 501 -25.55 17.68 -14.42
C ASN A 501 -25.65 16.16 -14.63
N GLY A 502 -24.76 15.38 -14.02
CA GLY A 502 -24.72 13.91 -14.16
C GLY A 502 -24.01 13.44 -15.42
N GLU A 503 -23.27 14.30 -16.11
CA GLU A 503 -22.50 13.93 -17.31
C GLU A 503 -21.27 13.10 -16.95
N ASP A 504 -20.89 12.23 -17.88
CA ASP A 504 -19.71 11.40 -17.76
C ASP A 504 -18.48 12.10 -18.33
N GLN A 505 -17.73 12.78 -17.47
CA GLN A 505 -16.50 13.49 -17.81
C GLN A 505 -15.28 12.68 -17.32
N GLN A 506 -15.01 11.57 -18.02
CA GLN A 506 -14.16 10.46 -17.61
C GLN A 506 -12.66 10.76 -17.69
N TRP A 507 -11.93 10.40 -16.64
CA TRP A 507 -10.47 10.48 -16.56
C TRP A 507 -9.75 9.14 -16.79
N SER A 508 -10.48 8.03 -16.73
CA SER A 508 -9.97 6.65 -16.86
C SER A 508 -10.49 5.98 -18.14
N ASP A 509 -9.69 5.05 -18.66
CA ASP A 509 -10.07 4.23 -19.81
C ASP A 509 -11.18 3.25 -19.35
N GLN A 510 -12.26 3.13 -20.12
CA GLN A 510 -13.41 2.30 -19.74
C GLN A 510 -13.04 0.81 -19.83
N ASP A 511 -12.75 0.19 -18.68
CA ASP A 511 -12.93 -1.25 -18.50
C ASP A 511 -14.02 -1.49 -17.45
N PHE A 512 -15.23 -1.77 -17.97
CA PHE A 512 -16.47 -1.93 -17.21
C PHE A 512 -16.53 -3.19 -16.35
N SER A 513 -15.52 -4.07 -16.37
CA SER A 513 -15.51 -5.32 -15.59
C SER A 513 -15.58 -5.04 -14.08
N MET A 514 -14.99 -3.92 -13.64
CA MET A 514 -14.95 -3.50 -12.24
C MET A 514 -16.20 -2.72 -11.78
N GLU A 515 -17.13 -2.30 -12.65
CA GLU A 515 -18.36 -1.59 -12.22
C GLU A 515 -19.32 -2.48 -11.41
N SER A 516 -19.08 -3.80 -11.38
CA SER A 516 -19.86 -4.79 -10.64
C SER A 516 -19.51 -4.89 -9.14
N VAL A 517 -18.55 -4.10 -8.64
CA VAL A 517 -18.00 -4.19 -7.27
C VAL A 517 -18.63 -3.20 -6.27
N GLY A 518 -19.79 -2.64 -6.63
CA GLY A 518 -20.56 -1.77 -5.74
C GLY A 518 -21.12 -2.52 -4.52
N PRO A 519 -21.34 -1.83 -3.38
CA PRO A 519 -21.74 -2.46 -2.13
C PRO A 519 -23.08 -3.20 -2.25
N GLU A 520 -23.07 -4.52 -2.03
CA GLU A 520 -24.26 -5.38 -1.95
C GLU A 520 -24.49 -5.84 -0.51
N TRP A 521 -25.74 -5.88 -0.05
CA TRP A 521 -26.13 -6.55 1.20
C TRP A 521 -27.32 -7.47 0.95
N GLU A 522 -27.35 -8.64 1.60
CA GLU A 522 -28.49 -9.55 1.50
C GLU A 522 -29.38 -9.45 2.73
N THR A 523 -30.68 -9.30 2.54
CA THR A 523 -31.64 -9.52 3.63
C THR A 523 -32.30 -10.87 3.42
N THR A 524 -32.31 -11.70 4.45
CA THR A 524 -33.09 -12.93 4.44
C THR A 524 -34.47 -12.64 5.00
N SER A 525 -35.51 -12.78 4.17
CA SER A 525 -36.89 -12.65 4.65
C SER A 525 -37.20 -13.76 5.68
N PRO A 526 -38.24 -13.60 6.53
CA PRO A 526 -38.70 -14.65 7.44
C PRO A 526 -39.04 -15.99 6.75
N GLU A 527 -39.26 -15.97 5.43
CA GLU A 527 -39.56 -17.11 4.57
C GLU A 527 -38.30 -17.77 3.96
N ARG A 528 -37.10 -17.35 4.37
CA ARG A 528 -35.79 -17.79 3.83
C ARG A 528 -35.55 -17.46 2.36
N VAL A 529 -36.21 -16.43 1.84
CA VAL A 529 -35.88 -15.85 0.53
C VAL A 529 -34.83 -14.77 0.75
N SER A 530 -33.64 -14.97 0.19
CA SER A 530 -32.57 -13.96 0.16
C SER A 530 -32.88 -12.90 -0.90
N VAL A 531 -32.82 -11.63 -0.50
CA VAL A 531 -32.97 -10.48 -1.39
C VAL A 531 -31.70 -9.66 -1.33
N THR A 532 -30.96 -9.61 -2.44
CA THR A 532 -29.78 -8.76 -2.59
C THR A 532 -30.21 -7.31 -2.82
N HIS A 533 -29.80 -6.44 -1.93
CA HIS A 533 -29.92 -5.00 -2.02
C HIS A 533 -28.56 -4.41 -2.37
N ARG A 534 -28.52 -3.36 -3.20
CA ARG A 534 -27.29 -2.64 -3.53
C ARG A 534 -27.33 -1.25 -2.91
N LYS A 535 -26.30 -0.87 -2.14
CA LYS A 535 -26.06 0.55 -1.85
C LYS A 535 -25.25 1.04 -3.04
N GLN A 536 -25.53 2.23 -3.54
CA GLN A 536 -24.63 2.79 -4.54
C GLN A 536 -23.28 3.09 -3.85
N GLY A 537 -22.20 2.59 -4.42
CA GLY A 537 -20.83 2.86 -4.00
C GLY A 537 -20.01 3.33 -5.19
N ALA A 538 -18.81 3.78 -4.92
CA ALA A 538 -17.85 4.21 -5.91
C ALA A 538 -16.74 3.16 -6.04
N VAL A 539 -16.25 2.97 -7.25
CA VAL A 539 -15.02 2.25 -7.54
C VAL A 539 -13.95 3.31 -7.76
N LEU A 540 -12.93 3.27 -6.91
CA LEU A 540 -11.81 4.19 -6.95
C LEU A 540 -10.53 3.42 -7.26
N GLU A 541 -9.67 4.01 -8.07
CA GLU A 541 -8.32 3.58 -8.36
C GLU A 541 -7.35 4.56 -7.70
N ILE A 542 -6.56 4.09 -6.74
CA ILE A 542 -5.50 4.85 -6.09
C ILE A 542 -4.22 4.62 -6.85
N ARG A 543 -3.66 5.70 -7.41
CA ARG A 543 -2.39 5.70 -8.13
C ARG A 543 -1.27 6.36 -7.34
N SER A 544 -1.59 6.86 -6.14
CA SER A 544 -0.71 7.70 -5.32
C SER A 544 0.30 6.95 -4.49
N PHE A 545 0.16 5.64 -4.34
CA PHE A 545 1.17 4.87 -3.63
C PHE A 545 2.51 5.07 -4.35
N ASP A 546 3.53 5.55 -3.65
CA ASP A 546 4.89 5.66 -4.21
C ASP A 546 5.56 4.29 -4.23
N SER A 547 4.84 3.37 -4.82
CA SER A 547 5.21 2.01 -5.06
C SER A 547 6.12 1.90 -6.26
N ASN A 548 6.42 3.00 -6.97
CA ASN A 548 7.23 2.99 -8.19
C ASN A 548 8.59 2.30 -8.05
N ASN A 549 9.02 2.03 -6.82
CA ASN A 549 10.24 1.33 -6.49
C ASN A 549 10.06 0.23 -5.43
N LEU A 550 8.90 -0.44 -5.34
CA LEU A 550 8.75 -1.58 -4.43
C LEU A 550 9.45 -2.83 -4.99
N PRO A 551 10.47 -3.36 -4.30
CA PRO A 551 11.09 -4.63 -4.65
C PRO A 551 10.09 -5.79 -4.55
N VAL A 552 10.29 -6.82 -5.38
CA VAL A 552 9.38 -7.98 -5.49
C VAL A 552 9.09 -8.64 -4.13
N ASP A 553 10.08 -8.72 -3.24
CA ASP A 553 9.93 -9.35 -1.92
C ASP A 553 9.10 -8.53 -0.92
N GLN A 554 8.63 -7.34 -1.30
CA GLN A 554 7.77 -6.47 -0.47
C GLN A 554 6.33 -6.38 -1.01
N TRP A 555 6.02 -7.06 -2.12
CA TRP A 555 4.72 -6.93 -2.79
C TRP A 555 3.55 -7.50 -1.96
N GLY A 556 3.78 -8.62 -1.25
CA GLY A 556 2.80 -9.28 -0.39
C GLY A 556 2.49 -8.47 0.86
N ASP A 557 3.53 -7.86 1.48
CA ASP A 557 3.38 -6.95 2.61
C ASP A 557 2.55 -5.71 2.21
N PHE A 558 2.89 -5.09 1.08
CA PHE A 558 2.10 -3.99 0.50
C PHE A 558 0.65 -4.38 0.27
N THR A 559 0.43 -5.53 -0.35
CA THR A 559 -0.91 -6.02 -0.64
C THR A 559 -1.73 -6.24 0.62
N THR A 560 -1.11 -6.79 1.66
CA THR A 560 -1.74 -7.01 2.97
C THR A 560 -2.14 -5.69 3.62
N GLU A 561 -1.25 -4.68 3.65
CA GLU A 561 -1.57 -3.38 4.23
C GLU A 561 -2.69 -2.66 3.47
N VAL A 562 -2.70 -2.77 2.13
CA VAL A 562 -3.77 -2.23 1.28
C VAL A 562 -5.11 -2.90 1.59
N VAL A 563 -5.16 -4.22 1.69
CA VAL A 563 -6.39 -4.95 2.02
C VAL A 563 -6.89 -4.57 3.41
N LEU A 564 -6.00 -4.42 4.39
CA LEU A 564 -6.35 -3.99 5.75
C LEU A 564 -6.94 -2.57 5.75
N LEU A 565 -6.32 -1.63 5.04
CA LEU A 565 -6.83 -0.26 4.90
C LEU A 565 -8.26 -0.26 4.36
N PHE A 566 -8.50 -0.97 3.26
CA PHE A 566 -9.82 -1.01 2.65
C PHE A 566 -10.84 -1.74 3.49
N THR A 567 -10.46 -2.84 4.15
CA THR A 567 -11.30 -3.54 5.12
C THR A 567 -11.77 -2.57 6.20
N LYS A 568 -10.85 -1.80 6.80
CA LYS A 568 -11.13 -0.80 7.85
C LYS A 568 -12.09 0.29 7.37
N LEU A 569 -11.80 0.90 6.21
CA LEU A 569 -12.65 1.94 5.62
C LEU A 569 -14.09 1.45 5.37
N ASN A 570 -14.21 0.15 5.11
CA ASN A 570 -15.42 -0.51 4.72
C ASN A 570 -16.22 -1.12 5.88
N GLU A 571 -15.71 -1.07 7.11
CA GLU A 571 -16.46 -1.41 8.31
C GLU A 571 -17.70 -0.51 8.48
N LEU A 572 -18.79 -1.07 9.01
CA LEU A 572 -19.99 -0.30 9.37
C LEU A 572 -19.66 0.57 10.60
N ARG A 573 -19.92 1.89 10.54
CA ARG A 573 -20.03 2.70 11.76
C ARG A 573 -21.23 2.15 12.56
N GLN A 574 -21.01 1.82 13.83
CA GLN A 574 -22.08 1.52 14.78
C GLN A 574 -22.97 2.74 15.02
#